data_AF-A0A2V5Y535-F1
#
_entry.id   AF-A0A2V5Y535-F1
#
_cell.length_a   1.000
_cell.length_b   1.000
_cell.length_c   1.000
_cell.angle_alpha   90.00
_cell.angle_beta   90.00
_cell.angle_gamma   90.00
#
_symmetry.space_group_name_H-M   'P 1'
#
loop_
_entity.id
_entity.type
_entity.pdbx_description
1 polymer ?
#
loop_
_entity_poly.entity_id
_entity_poly.type
_entity_poly.pdbx_seq_one_letter_code
_entity_poly.pdbx_strand_id
1 'polypeptide(L)' 'MLRARARQESDLRSTMKELINVIVQKTGISEENAQKSVQVTLGFLKTKLPSPLAAQLDSFLIANPVLVGAKA' A
#
# COMPACT_ATOMS: atom_id res chain seq x y z
N MET A 1 -20.76 1.56 16.95
CA MET A 1 -19.54 2.07 16.26
C MET A 1 -18.60 0.97 15.72
N LEU A 2 -18.91 -0.33 15.82
CA LEU A 2 -18.00 -1.42 15.44
C LEU A 2 -17.98 -1.78 13.93
N ARG A 3 -18.95 -1.32 13.15
CA ARG A 3 -19.13 -1.71 11.72
C ARG A 3 -18.28 -0.90 10.73
N ALA A 4 -17.83 0.30 11.10
CA ALA A 4 -17.00 1.15 10.24
C ALA A 4 -15.54 0.67 10.16
N ARG A 5 -15.00 0.17 11.28
CA ARG A 5 -13.62 -0.31 11.39
C ARG A 5 -13.36 -1.59 10.57
N ALA A 6 -14.30 -2.53 10.60
CA ALA A 6 -14.20 -3.79 9.86
C ALA A 6 -14.23 -3.60 8.33
N ARG A 7 -14.96 -2.58 7.84
CA ARG A 7 -15.00 -2.23 6.41
C ARG A 7 -13.68 -1.56 5.96
N GLN A 8 -13.03 -0.86 6.86
CA GLN A 8 -11.75 -0.21 6.59
C GLN A 8 -10.58 -1.21 6.47
N GLU A 9 -10.61 -2.29 7.24
CA GLU A 9 -9.62 -3.37 7.15
C GLU A 9 -9.74 -4.21 5.87
N SER A 10 -10.96 -4.37 5.31
CA SER A 10 -11.14 -5.06 4.03
C SER A 10 -10.60 -4.25 2.86
N ASP A 11 -10.76 -2.94 2.90
CA ASP A 11 -10.31 -2.05 1.82
C ASP A 11 -8.77 -1.97 1.77
N LEU A 12 -8.12 -1.97 2.94
CA LEU A 12 -6.65 -2.01 3.05
C LEU A 12 -6.02 -3.25 2.40
N ARG A 13 -6.67 -4.40 2.62
CA ARG A 13 -6.26 -5.68 2.04
C ARG A 13 -6.42 -5.66 0.53
N SER A 14 -7.34 -4.87 -0.01
CA SER A 14 -7.57 -4.74 -1.45
C SER A 14 -6.45 -3.97 -2.14
N THR A 15 -6.01 -2.83 -1.61
CA THR A 15 -4.98 -1.97 -2.25
C THR A 15 -3.61 -2.66 -2.32
N MET A 16 -3.16 -3.30 -1.23
CA MET A 16 -1.89 -4.04 -1.26
C MET A 16 -1.95 -5.22 -2.23
N LYS A 17 -3.08 -5.93 -2.26
CA LYS A 17 -3.31 -7.03 -3.19
C LYS A 17 -3.34 -6.58 -4.65
N GLU A 18 -3.89 -5.41 -4.93
CA GLU A 18 -3.86 -4.81 -6.27
C GLU A 18 -2.42 -4.51 -6.72
N LEU A 19 -1.60 -3.89 -5.85
CA LEU A 19 -0.20 -3.62 -6.14
C LEU A 19 0.58 -4.91 -6.43
N ILE A 20 0.38 -5.94 -5.60
CA ILE A 20 0.99 -7.26 -5.78
C ILE A 20 0.57 -7.84 -7.14
N ASN A 21 -0.72 -7.81 -7.46
CA ASN A 21 -1.24 -8.29 -8.73
C ASN A 21 -0.63 -7.56 -9.93
N VAL A 22 -0.49 -6.23 -9.86
CA VAL A 22 0.16 -5.45 -10.93
C VAL A 22 1.59 -5.91 -11.15
N ILE A 23 2.35 -6.16 -10.07
CA ILE A 23 3.73 -6.64 -10.18
C ILE A 23 3.75 -8.04 -10.80
N VAL A 24 2.91 -8.97 -10.33
CA VAL A 24 2.80 -10.32 -10.90
C VAL A 24 2.50 -10.24 -12.40
N GLN A 25 1.49 -9.47 -12.80
CA GLN A 25 1.07 -9.33 -14.20
C GLN A 25 2.16 -8.71 -15.08
N LYS A 26 2.91 -7.73 -14.56
CA LYS A 26 3.94 -7.01 -15.35
C LYS A 26 5.29 -7.69 -15.39
N THR A 27 5.61 -8.53 -14.40
CA THR A 27 6.94 -9.13 -14.26
C THR A 27 6.94 -10.66 -14.43
N GLY A 28 5.77 -11.30 -14.35
CA GLY A 28 5.63 -12.74 -14.43
C GLY A 28 6.13 -13.50 -13.19
N ILE A 29 6.45 -12.81 -12.09
CA ILE A 29 6.89 -13.46 -10.85
C ILE A 29 5.71 -13.98 -10.03
N SER A 30 5.98 -14.92 -9.11
CA SER A 30 4.97 -15.42 -8.19
C SER A 30 4.45 -14.34 -7.23
N GLU A 31 3.21 -14.50 -6.74
CA GLU A 31 2.59 -13.58 -5.77
C GLU A 31 3.46 -13.41 -4.52
N GLU A 32 4.06 -14.49 -4.03
CA GLU A 32 5.00 -14.47 -2.90
C GLU A 32 6.22 -13.57 -3.18
N ASN A 33 6.81 -13.69 -4.38
CA ASN A 33 7.97 -12.88 -4.75
C ASN A 33 7.57 -11.42 -5.00
N ALA A 34 6.36 -11.16 -5.51
CA ALA A 34 5.82 -9.82 -5.64
C ALA A 34 5.58 -9.17 -4.26
N GLN A 35 5.02 -9.90 -3.29
CA GLN A 35 4.89 -9.44 -1.91
C GLN A 35 6.25 -9.05 -1.30
N LYS A 36 7.25 -9.91 -1.44
CA LYS A 36 8.62 -9.63 -0.95
C LYS A 36 9.21 -8.39 -1.64
N SER A 37 8.99 -8.25 -2.94
CA SER A 37 9.48 -7.09 -3.72
C SER A 37 8.88 -5.76 -3.22
N VAL A 38 7.58 -5.74 -2.93
CA VAL A 38 6.92 -4.57 -2.32
C VAL A 38 7.52 -4.25 -0.96
N GLN A 39 7.71 -5.25 -0.10
CA GLN A 39 8.29 -5.05 1.24
C GLN A 39 9.72 -4.51 1.18
N VAL A 40 10.56 -5.07 0.31
CA VAL A 40 11.95 -4.60 0.11
C VAL A 40 11.97 -3.16 -0.40
N THR A 41 11.13 -2.83 -1.37
CA THR A 41 11.04 -1.48 -1.94
C THR A 41 10.56 -0.48 -0.90
N LEU A 42 9.52 -0.81 -0.15
CA LEU A 42 8.99 0.04 0.91
C LEU A 42 10.01 0.23 2.03
N GLY A 43 10.71 -0.84 2.44
CA GLY A 43 11.81 -0.78 3.38
C GLY A 43 12.92 0.15 2.90
N PHE A 44 13.35 0.01 1.65
CA PHE A 44 14.36 0.87 1.05
C PHE A 44 13.92 2.35 1.04
N LEU A 45 12.69 2.64 0.57
CA LEU A 45 12.17 4.01 0.56
C LEU A 45 12.10 4.61 1.97
N LYS A 46 11.68 3.84 2.98
CA LYS A 46 11.68 4.30 4.37
C LYS A 46 13.07 4.63 4.90
N THR A 47 14.11 3.93 4.47
CA THR A 47 15.50 4.27 4.86
C THR A 47 16.01 5.54 4.19
N LYS A 48 15.46 5.91 3.02
CA LYS A 48 15.85 7.10 2.26
C LYS A 48 15.02 8.33 2.62
N LEU A 49 13.81 8.13 3.14
CA LEU A 49 12.89 9.18 3.50
C LEU A 49 13.07 9.58 4.98
N PRO A 50 13.16 10.88 5.30
CA PRO A 50 13.08 11.38 6.67
C PRO A 50 11.82 10.89 7.39
N SER A 51 11.89 10.66 8.70
CA SER A 51 10.79 10.13 9.52
C SER A 51 9.39 10.73 9.25
N PRO A 52 9.21 12.05 9.00
CA PRO A 52 7.90 12.60 8.69
C PRO A 52 7.31 12.10 7.37
N LEU A 53 8.15 11.82 6.37
CA LEU A 53 7.72 11.37 5.05
C LEU A 53 7.46 9.87 5.01
N ALA A 54 8.26 9.07 5.72
CA ALA A 54 8.04 7.63 5.84
C ALA A 54 6.65 7.31 6.44
N ALA A 55 6.24 8.04 7.48
CA ALA A 55 4.93 7.90 8.11
C ALA A 55 3.76 8.31 7.18
N GLN A 56 3.98 9.32 6.32
CA GLN A 56 3.00 9.72 5.30
C GLN A 56 2.88 8.68 4.19
N LEU A 57 3.98 8.01 3.83
CA LEU A 57 3.98 6.98 2.80
C LEU A 57 3.26 5.72 3.26
N ASP A 58 3.48 5.32 4.51
CA ASP A 58 2.67 4.28 5.15
C ASP A 58 1.21 4.69 5.14
N SER A 59 0.91 5.91 5.57
CA SER A 59 -0.46 6.43 5.56
C SER A 59 -1.05 6.53 4.16
N PHE A 60 -0.29 6.71 3.09
CA PHE A 60 -0.80 6.73 1.70
C PHE A 60 -1.07 5.33 1.16
N LEU A 61 -0.21 4.36 1.47
CA LEU A 61 -0.38 2.97 1.06
C LEU A 61 -1.45 2.25 1.89
N ILE A 62 -1.66 2.70 3.13
CA ILE A 62 -2.66 2.22 4.08
C ILE A 62 -3.99 2.99 3.87
N ALA A 63 -3.96 4.33 3.86
CA ALA A 63 -5.15 5.14 3.63
C ALA A 63 -5.41 5.28 2.13
N ASN A 64 -6.30 4.42 1.65
CA ASN A 64 -7.17 4.58 0.49
C ASN A 64 -6.92 5.82 -0.41
N PRO A 65 -6.57 5.67 -1.70
CA PRO A 65 -6.46 6.79 -2.66
C PRO A 65 -7.78 7.53 -2.95
N VAL A 66 -8.90 7.20 -2.31
CA VAL A 66 -10.19 7.87 -2.51
C VAL A 66 -10.22 9.34 -2.03
N LEU A 67 -9.23 9.83 -1.27
CA LEU A 67 -9.24 11.22 -0.74
C LEU A 67 -8.12 12.14 -1.23
N VAL A 68 -7.25 11.72 -2.15
CA VAL A 68 -6.20 12.61 -2.70
C VAL A 68 -6.71 13.47 -3.89
N GLY A 69 -7.98 13.32 -4.29
CA GLY A 69 -8.60 14.09 -5.38
C GLY A 69 -9.76 15.01 -4.99
N ALA A 70 -10.17 15.09 -3.71
CA ALA A 70 -11.35 15.86 -3.31
C ALA A 70 -11.02 17.29 -2.82
N LYS A 71 -10.27 18.06 -3.62
CA LYS A 71 -10.30 19.54 -3.60
C LYS A 71 -9.85 20.08 -4.96
N ALA A 72 -10.83 20.37 -5.81
CA ALA A 72 -10.82 21.46 -6.78
C ALA A 72 -12.24 22.01 -6.82
#